data_AF-A0A3A8JFR7-F1
#
_entry.id   AF-A0A3A8JFR7-F1
#
_cell.length_a   1.000
_cell.length_b   1.000
_cell.length_c   1.000
_cell.angle_alpha   90.00
_cell.angle_beta   90.00
_cell.angle_gamma   90.00
#
_symmetry.space_group_name_H-M   'P 1'
#
loop_
_entity.id
_entity.type
_entity.pdbx_description
1 polymer ?
#
loop_
_entity_poly.entity_id
_entity_poly.type
_entity_poly.pdbx_seq_one_letter_code
_entity_poly.pdbx_strand_id
1 'polypeptide(L)' 'PQDKQVYVIRRPDGGVSIKRLNQQLTGAWLIRSDNPDKTAYPDEIASETSVHDLPIIGRVIWRGGGIGS' A
#
# COMPACT_ATOMS: atom_id res chain seq x y z
N PRO A 1 8.57 5.28 -4.68
CA PRO A 1 8.25 4.53 -3.43
C PRO A 1 9.38 3.56 -3.07
N GLN A 2 9.38 2.96 -1.87
CA GLN A 2 10.39 1.99 -1.43
C GLN A 2 9.76 0.59 -1.29
N ASP A 3 10.50 -0.45 -1.67
CA ASP A 3 10.06 -1.85 -1.58
C ASP A 3 9.66 -2.26 -0.15
N LYS A 4 8.60 -3.09 -0.08
CA LYS A 4 7.97 -3.66 1.13
C LYS A 4 7.36 -2.67 2.11
N GLN A 5 7.39 -1.37 1.79
CA GLN A 5 6.91 -0.34 2.69
C GLN A 5 5.42 -0.09 2.57
N VAL A 6 4.86 0.40 3.67
CA VAL A 6 3.44 0.65 3.83
C VAL A 6 3.19 2.14 3.68
N TYR A 7 2.20 2.48 2.86
CA TYR A 7 1.84 3.83 2.50
C TYR A 7 0.36 4.09 2.77
N VAL A 8 0.05 5.34 3.11
CA VAL A 8 -1.31 5.85 3.19
C VAL A 8 -1.63 6.49 1.85
N ILE A 9 -2.65 5.98 1.17
CA ILE A 9 -3.11 6.45 -0.14
C ILE A 9 -4.47 7.11 0.02
N ARG A 10 -4.62 8.31 -0.51
CA ARG A 10 -5.91 9.02 -0.54
C ARG A 10 -6.83 8.37 -1.56
N ARG A 11 -8.06 8.06 -1.15
CA ARG A 11 -9.09 7.59 -2.06
C ARG A 11 -9.84 8.78 -2.69
N PRO A 12 -10.45 8.59 -3.88
CA PRO A 12 -11.25 9.64 -4.53
C PRO A 12 -12.44 10.11 -3.68
N ASP A 13 -12.98 9.23 -2.82
CA ASP A 13 -14.09 9.51 -1.89
C ASP A 13 -13.68 10.36 -0.67
N GLY A 14 -12.41 10.79 -0.59
CA GLY A 14 -11.86 11.54 0.54
C GLY A 14 -11.38 10.68 1.71
N GLY A 15 -11.62 9.36 1.67
CA GLY A 15 -11.09 8.42 2.65
C GLY A 15 -9.60 8.14 2.46
N VAL A 16 -9.03 7.38 3.39
CA VAL A 16 -7.64 6.91 3.31
C VAL A 16 -7.58 5.39 3.29
N SER A 17 -6.62 4.85 2.56
CA SER A 17 -6.35 3.41 2.51
C SER A 17 -4.90 3.14 2.83
N ILE A 18 -4.64 2.05 3.53
CA ILE A 18 -3.29 1.61 3.87
C ILE A 18 -2.91 0.48 2.92
N LYS A 19 -1.85 0.67 2.14
CA LYS A 19 -1.39 -0.29 1.14
C LYS A 19 0.10 -0.56 1.31
N ARG A 20 0.49 -1.82 1.11
CA ARG A 20 1.88 -2.24 1.03
C ARG A 20 2.30 -2.29 -0.43
N LEU A 21 3.38 -1.60 -0.76
CA LEU A 21 3.98 -1.62 -2.08
C LEU A 21 5.16 -2.60 -2.08
N ASN A 22 5.15 -3.59 -2.96
CA ASN A 22 6.26 -4.52 -3.13
C ASN A 22 6.73 -4.46 -4.58
N GLN A 23 8.03 -4.28 -4.79
CA GLN A 23 8.61 -4.32 -6.12
C GLN A 23 8.86 -5.78 -6.52
N GLN A 24 8.37 -6.17 -7.69
CA GLN A 24 8.58 -7.49 -8.25
C GLN A 24 9.89 -7.54 -9.03
N LEU A 25 10.45 -8.75 -9.21
CA LEU A 25 11.68 -8.96 -9.99
C LEU A 25 11.54 -8.50 -11.45
N THR A 26 10.32 -8.44 -11.96
CA THR A 26 9.99 -7.95 -13.31
C THR A 26 10.01 -6.42 -13.42
N GLY A 27 10.20 -5.69 -12.32
CA GLY A 27 10.10 -4.23 -12.27
C GLY A 27 8.68 -3.70 -12.06
N ALA A 28 7.67 -4.57 -12.07
CA ALA A 28 6.29 -4.20 -11.71
C ALA A 28 6.13 -4.02 -10.20
N TRP A 29 5.15 -3.24 -9.77
CA TRP A 29 4.80 -3.04 -8.37
C TRP A 29 3.52 -3.80 -8.02
N LEU A 30 3.56 -4.51 -6.89
CA LEU A 30 2.39 -5.15 -6.30
C LEU A 30 1.86 -4.26 -5.17
N ILE A 31 0.66 -3.72 -5.37
CA ILE A 31 -0.09 -2.92 -4.40
C ILE A 31 -1.04 -3.87 -3.66
N ARG A 32 -0.73 -4.12 -2.38
CA ARG A 32 -1.48 -5.06 -1.55
C ARG A 32 -2.17 -4.33 -0.41
N SER A 33 -3.45 -4.65 -0.17
CA SER A 33 -4.12 -4.31 1.09
C SER A 33 -3.71 -5.31 2.16
N ASP A 34 -3.34 -4.87 3.36
CA ASP A 34 -3.16 -5.78 4.51
C ASP A 34 -4.54 -6.14 5.12
N ASN A 35 -5.47 -6.63 4.28
CA ASN A 35 -6.80 -7.12 4.65
C ASN A 35 -6.89 -8.63 4.30
N PRO A 36 -7.35 -9.50 5.23
CA PRO A 36 -7.58 -10.93 4.94
C PRO A 36 -8.64 -11.17 3.86
N ASP A 37 -9.63 -10.27 3.70
CA ASP A 37 -10.62 -10.37 2.63
C ASP A 37 -10.06 -9.85 1.30
N LYS A 38 -9.46 -10.76 0.53
CA LYS A 38 -8.90 -10.49 -0.81
C LYS A 38 -9.94 -10.48 -1.91
N THR A 39 -11.12 -11.00 -1.65
CA THR A 39 -12.28 -10.93 -2.55
C THR A 39 -12.80 -9.51 -2.65
N ALA A 40 -12.93 -8.82 -1.52
CA ALA A 40 -13.33 -7.40 -1.50
C ALA A 40 -12.16 -6.44 -1.80
N TYR A 41 -10.92 -6.84 -1.49
CA TYR A 41 -9.73 -6.00 -1.66
C TYR A 41 -8.59 -6.77 -2.35
N PRO A 42 -8.71 -7.03 -3.66
CA PRO A 42 -7.71 -7.76 -4.42
C PRO A 42 -6.37 -7.00 -4.45
N ASP A 43 -5.31 -7.76 -4.65
CA ASP A 43 -4.00 -7.19 -4.91
C ASP A 43 -3.96 -6.65 -6.34
N GLU A 44 -3.30 -5.51 -6.55
CA GLU A 44 -3.22 -4.83 -7.84
C GLU A 44 -1.78 -4.78 -8.33
N ILE A 45 -1.56 -5.03 -9.62
CA ILE A 45 -0.25 -4.91 -10.26
C ILE A 45 -0.21 -3.57 -10.99
N ALA A 46 0.76 -2.73 -10.62
CA ALA A 46 1.00 -1.42 -11.20
C ALA A 46 2.37 -1.35 -11.88
N SER A 47 2.48 -0.48 -12.88
CA SER A 47 3.78 -0.14 -13.48
C SER A 47 4.57 0.81 -12.57
N GLU A 48 5.87 0.97 -12.83
CA GLU A 48 6.70 1.96 -12.15
C GLU A 48 6.07 3.37 -12.25
N THR A 49 5.69 3.81 -13.45
CA THR A 49 5.08 5.14 -13.64
C THR A 49 3.78 5.28 -12.83
N SER A 50 2.89 4.28 -12.92
CA SER A 50 1.61 4.30 -12.22
C SER A 50 1.77 4.33 -10.69
N VAL A 51 2.80 3.70 -10.14
CA VAL A 51 3.03 3.70 -8.68
C VAL A 51 3.52 5.05 -8.18
N HIS A 52 4.24 5.82 -9.00
CA HIS A 52 4.67 7.19 -8.67
C HIS A 52 3.54 8.21 -8.76
N ASP A 53 2.51 7.93 -9.57
CA ASP A 53 1.31 8.77 -9.70
C ASP A 53 0.29 8.55 -8.58
N LEU A 54 0.51 7.57 -7.69
CA LEU A 54 -0.39 7.31 -6.57
C LEU A 54 -0.46 8.53 -5.63
N PRO A 55 -1.66 8.91 -5.18
CA PRO A 55 -1.84 10.02 -4.23
C PRO A 55 -1.43 9.60 -2.81
N ILE A 56 -0.13 9.40 -2.60
CA ILE A 56 0.47 9.00 -1.33
C ILE A 56 0.47 10.20 -0.39
N ILE A 57 -0.26 10.08 0.72
CA ILE A 57 -0.30 11.09 1.78
C ILE A 57 0.96 10.98 2.65
N GLY A 58 1.46 9.76 2.87
CA GLY A 58 2.66 9.53 3.67
C GLY A 58 3.03 8.05 3.82
N ARG A 59 4.17 7.80 4.47
CA ARG A 59 4.67 6.46 4.79
C ARG A 59 4.30 6.09 6.23
N VAL A 60 3.77 4.89 6.43
CA VAL A 60 3.51 4.34 7.77
C VAL A 60 4.81 3.83 8.36
N ILE A 61 5.32 4.49 9.40
CA ILE A 61 6.56 4.13 10.10
C ILE A 61 6.34 3.44 11.45
N TRP A 62 5.09 3.41 11.93
CA TRP A 62 4.71 2.75 13.18
C TRP A 62 3.29 2.22 13.08
N ARG A 63 3.04 1.05 13.69
CA ARG A 63 1.71 0.45 13.84
C ARG A 63 1.48 0.32 15.33
N GLY A 64 0.57 1.11 15.90
CA GLY A 64 0.24 1.01 17.31
C GLY A 64 -0.54 -0.26 17.60
N GLY A 65 0.14 -1.27 18.13
CA GLY A 65 -0.46 -2.56 18.51
C GLY A 65 0.44 -3.43 19.37
N GLY A 66 1.41 -2.83 20.07
CA GLY A 66 2.25 -3.53 21.04
C GLY A 66 2.44 -2.65 22.26
N ILE A 67 1.42 -2.55 23.10
CA ILE A 67 1.57 -2.10 24.49
C ILE A 67 1.05 -3.23 25.38
N GLY A 68 2.01 -3.92 26.00
CA GLY A 68 1.88 -4.47 27.35
C GLY A 68 1.28 -5.87 27.50
N SER A 69 2.06 -6.69 28.23
CA SER A 69 1.81 -7.99 28.88
C SER A 69 1.57 -9.21 28.00
#